data_AF-A0A8D0G7Y8-F1
#
_entry.id   AF-A0A8D0G7Y8-F1
#
_cell.length_a   1.000
_cell.length_b   1.000
_cell.length_c   1.000
_cell.angle_alpha   90.00
_cell.angle_beta   90.00
_cell.angle_gamma   90.00
#
_symmetry.space_group_name_H-M   'P 1'
#
loop_
_entity.id
_entity.type
_entity.pdbx_description
1 polymer ?
#
loop_
_entity_poly.entity_id
_entity_poly.type
_entity_poly.pdbx_seq_one_letter_code
_entity_poly.pdbx_strand_id
1 'polypeptide(L)'
;MNSFDFKQYLKICKEQLSLPAKFPEKAFAQKWNKNVQSLLEDKTVQDVLQNHFHYSKDLRSLYMLFILALSSITVSHPLINTSDLLEASKLCRMDSKANIVHGLSVLEFCLIIAMKHLNEVYEGEPFNFQMVYNEFQKFVQRKAHSVYNFEKPVVMKAFEHLQQLELIKPIEGPSVCAQREYLLMKLLLDNNQIMDALQVYPNCPTDVKQWATSSLSWL
;
A
#
# COMPACT_ATOMS: atom_id res chain seq x y z
N MET A 1 -1.69 -26.97 -4.31
CA MET A 1 -2.64 -26.02 -3.68
C MET A 1 -3.55 -26.82 -2.78
N ASN A 2 -3.81 -26.37 -1.55
CA ASN A 2 -4.65 -27.13 -0.63
C ASN A 2 -6.06 -27.30 -1.21
N SER A 3 -6.54 -28.55 -1.24
CA SER A 3 -7.85 -28.94 -1.77
C SER A 3 -8.88 -28.92 -0.63
N PHE A 4 -9.20 -27.72 -0.15
CA PHE A 4 -10.29 -27.56 0.81
C PHE A 4 -11.19 -26.38 0.47
N ASP A 5 -12.46 -26.49 0.86
CA ASP A 5 -13.47 -25.43 0.72
C ASP A 5 -13.44 -24.47 1.92
N PHE A 6 -14.24 -23.41 1.86
CA PHE A 6 -14.27 -22.41 2.92
C PHE A 6 -14.81 -22.98 4.25
N LYS A 7 -15.70 -23.97 4.22
CA LYS A 7 -16.21 -24.61 5.45
C LYS A 7 -15.11 -25.39 6.16
N GLN A 8 -14.31 -26.13 5.41
CA GLN A 8 -13.13 -26.82 5.91
C GLN A 8 -12.07 -25.82 6.41
N TYR A 9 -11.90 -24.70 5.72
CA TYR A 9 -11.01 -23.62 6.16
C TYR A 9 -11.42 -23.04 7.52
N LEU A 10 -12.72 -22.78 7.76
CA LEU A 10 -13.22 -22.35 9.07
C LEU A 10 -12.99 -23.40 10.16
N LYS A 11 -13.12 -24.70 9.82
CA LYS A 11 -12.79 -25.78 10.75
C LYS A 11 -11.31 -25.76 11.14
N ILE A 12 -10.42 -25.54 10.18
CA ILE A 12 -8.98 -25.38 10.44
C ILE A 12 -8.75 -24.16 11.34
N CYS A 13 -9.37 -23.01 11.05
CA CYS A 13 -9.27 -21.81 11.88
C CYS A 13 -9.63 -22.10 13.34
N LYS A 14 -10.75 -22.81 13.56
CA LYS A 14 -11.20 -23.21 14.89
C LYS A 14 -10.19 -24.12 15.59
N GLU A 15 -9.71 -25.15 14.91
CA GLU A 15 -8.75 -26.11 15.47
C GLU A 15 -7.44 -25.44 15.87
N GLN A 16 -6.95 -24.48 15.06
CA GLN A 16 -5.68 -23.80 15.29
C GLN A 16 -5.75 -22.72 16.39
N LEU A 17 -6.90 -22.05 16.55
CA LEU A 17 -7.08 -21.06 17.61
C LEU A 17 -7.53 -21.67 18.94
N SER A 18 -8.01 -22.92 18.98
CA SER A 18 -8.51 -23.55 20.20
C SER A 18 -7.38 -24.13 21.07
N LEU A 19 -7.53 -24.01 22.39
CA LEU A 19 -6.65 -24.66 23.35
C LEU A 19 -6.93 -26.17 23.44
N PRO A 20 -5.88 -27.01 23.57
CA PRO A 20 -6.02 -28.46 23.58
C PRO A 20 -6.64 -28.97 24.89
N ALA A 21 -7.26 -30.15 24.86
CA ALA A 21 -7.91 -30.75 26.03
C ALA A 21 -6.96 -31.03 27.22
N LYS A 22 -5.66 -31.18 26.94
CA LYS A 22 -4.61 -31.36 27.95
C LYS A 22 -4.17 -30.07 28.64
N PHE A 23 -4.78 -28.92 28.34
CA PHE A 23 -4.45 -27.65 28.97
C PHE A 23 -4.78 -27.68 30.48
N PRO A 24 -3.86 -27.22 31.36
CA PRO A 24 -3.99 -27.42 32.81
C PRO A 24 -5.19 -26.68 33.40
N GLU A 25 -5.45 -25.44 32.97
CA GLU A 25 -6.56 -24.63 33.49
C GLU A 25 -7.83 -24.81 32.65
N LYS A 26 -8.61 -25.84 33.00
CA LYS A 26 -9.79 -26.26 32.21
C LYS A 26 -10.86 -25.18 32.06
N ALA A 27 -11.13 -24.40 33.12
CA ALA A 27 -12.13 -23.34 33.09
C ALA A 27 -11.75 -22.24 32.08
N PHE A 28 -10.48 -21.85 32.07
CA PHE A 28 -9.96 -20.90 31.10
C PHE A 28 -10.01 -21.46 29.67
N ALA A 29 -9.57 -22.71 29.46
CA ALA A 29 -9.62 -23.35 28.15
C ALA A 29 -11.06 -23.42 27.59
N GLN A 30 -12.04 -23.73 28.42
CA GLN A 30 -13.45 -23.72 28.04
C GLN A 30 -13.93 -22.31 27.66
N LYS A 31 -13.59 -21.30 28.45
CA LYS A 31 -13.92 -19.90 28.18
C LYS A 31 -13.31 -19.42 26.86
N TRP A 32 -12.04 -19.71 26.64
CA TRP A 32 -11.31 -19.39 25.41
C TRP A 32 -11.92 -20.08 24.19
N ASN A 33 -12.09 -21.41 24.23
CA ASN A 33 -12.62 -22.17 23.10
C ASN A 33 -14.06 -21.76 22.75
N LYS A 34 -14.87 -21.39 23.76
CA LYS A 34 -16.20 -20.82 23.53
C LYS A 34 -16.12 -19.44 22.86
N ASN A 35 -15.20 -18.59 23.28
CA ASN A 35 -14.95 -17.30 22.64
C ASN A 35 -14.51 -17.46 21.17
N VAL A 36 -13.58 -18.38 20.89
CA VAL A 36 -13.16 -18.70 19.51
C VAL A 36 -14.33 -19.18 18.66
N GLN A 37 -15.22 -20.02 19.21
CA GLN A 37 -16.42 -20.46 18.51
C GLN A 37 -17.30 -19.28 18.12
N SER A 38 -17.64 -18.40 19.07
CA SER A 38 -18.46 -17.22 18.82
C SER A 38 -17.79 -16.24 17.85
N LEU A 39 -16.46 -16.08 17.93
CA LEU A 39 -15.68 -15.25 17.02
C LEU A 39 -15.79 -15.74 15.57
N LEU A 40 -15.72 -17.06 15.33
CA LEU A 40 -15.81 -17.62 13.98
C LEU A 40 -17.24 -17.67 13.42
N GLU A 41 -18.25 -17.49 14.27
CA GLU A 41 -19.65 -17.33 13.89
C GLU A 41 -19.99 -15.88 13.53
N ASP A 42 -19.17 -14.91 13.96
CA ASP A 42 -19.33 -13.50 13.64
C ASP A 42 -19.20 -13.23 12.13
N LYS A 43 -20.14 -12.46 11.58
CA LYS A 43 -20.22 -12.22 10.13
C LYS A 43 -19.02 -11.42 9.64
N THR A 44 -18.58 -10.43 10.39
CA THR A 44 -17.42 -9.60 10.03
C THR A 44 -16.14 -10.42 10.03
N VAL A 45 -15.97 -11.32 11.00
CA VAL A 45 -14.84 -12.26 11.02
C VAL A 45 -14.89 -13.23 9.84
N GLN A 46 -16.06 -13.78 9.51
CA GLN A 46 -16.20 -14.65 8.34
C GLN A 46 -15.87 -13.92 7.04
N ASP A 47 -16.27 -12.65 6.90
CA ASP A 47 -15.93 -11.85 5.72
C ASP A 47 -14.42 -11.61 5.61
N VAL A 48 -13.73 -11.34 6.73
CA VAL A 48 -12.26 -11.24 6.78
C VAL A 48 -11.59 -12.55 6.36
N LEU A 49 -12.02 -13.67 6.95
CA LEU A 49 -11.47 -14.99 6.65
C LEU A 49 -11.78 -15.45 5.22
N GLN A 50 -12.96 -15.10 4.69
CA GLN A 50 -13.35 -15.39 3.32
C GLN A 50 -12.49 -14.61 2.33
N ASN A 51 -12.25 -13.33 2.59
CA ASN A 51 -11.35 -12.50 1.78
C ASN A 51 -9.91 -13.04 1.82
N HIS A 52 -9.42 -13.46 2.99
CA HIS A 52 -8.11 -14.11 3.10
C HIS A 52 -8.06 -15.42 2.30
N PHE A 53 -9.08 -16.27 2.43
CA PHE A 53 -9.19 -17.54 1.70
C PHE A 53 -9.22 -17.37 0.17
N HIS A 54 -9.90 -16.34 -0.34
CA HIS A 54 -9.91 -16.01 -1.76
C HIS A 54 -8.53 -15.55 -2.24
N TYR A 55 -7.76 -14.87 -1.40
CA TYR A 55 -6.41 -14.42 -1.73
C TYR A 55 -5.38 -15.56 -1.65
N SER A 56 -5.46 -16.40 -0.62
CA SER A 56 -4.52 -17.51 -0.39
C SER A 56 -5.17 -18.66 0.37
N LYS A 57 -4.96 -19.88 -0.13
CA LYS A 57 -5.30 -21.13 0.59
C LYS A 57 -4.11 -21.71 1.34
N ASP A 58 -2.98 -20.99 1.43
CA ASP A 58 -1.82 -21.43 2.20
C ASP A 58 -2.11 -21.30 3.70
N LEU A 59 -1.77 -22.34 4.48
CA LEU A 59 -1.96 -22.28 5.93
C LEU A 59 -0.91 -21.40 6.60
N ARG A 60 0.25 -21.17 5.97
CA ARG A 60 1.26 -20.27 6.52
C ARG A 60 0.78 -18.82 6.57
N SER A 61 0.08 -18.35 5.54
CA SER A 61 -0.52 -17.01 5.54
C SER A 61 -1.66 -16.88 6.55
N LEU A 62 -2.38 -17.97 6.84
CA LEU A 62 -3.36 -18.03 7.92
C LEU A 62 -2.67 -17.92 9.29
N TYR A 63 -1.58 -18.65 9.51
CA TYR A 63 -0.82 -18.54 10.76
C TYR A 63 -0.25 -17.14 10.99
N MET A 64 0.20 -16.47 9.94
CA MET A 64 0.63 -15.07 10.04
C MET A 64 -0.51 -14.15 10.49
N LEU A 65 -1.71 -14.30 9.93
CA LEU A 65 -2.90 -13.55 10.35
C LEU A 65 -3.20 -13.79 11.84
N PHE A 66 -3.15 -15.04 12.30
CA PHE A 66 -3.41 -15.37 13.70
C PHE A 66 -2.33 -14.87 14.64
N ILE A 67 -1.05 -14.98 14.29
CA ILE A 67 0.04 -14.45 15.12
C ILE A 67 -0.13 -12.95 15.31
N LEU A 68 -0.48 -12.21 14.25
CA LEU A 68 -0.75 -10.76 14.34
C LEU A 68 -1.97 -10.47 15.22
N ALA A 69 -3.08 -11.18 15.05
CA ALA A 69 -4.27 -10.98 15.88
C ALA A 69 -4.04 -11.36 17.36
N LEU A 70 -3.26 -12.41 17.62
CA LEU A 70 -2.94 -12.84 18.98
C LEU A 70 -1.91 -11.91 19.66
N SER A 71 -1.13 -11.15 18.89
CA SER A 71 -0.11 -10.25 19.43
C SER A 71 -0.69 -9.06 20.21
N SER A 72 -1.95 -8.71 20.01
CA SER A 72 -2.66 -7.67 20.78
C SER A 72 -3.19 -8.17 22.14
N ILE A 73 -3.17 -9.48 22.38
CA ILE A 73 -3.73 -10.10 23.57
C ILE A 73 -2.78 -9.91 24.76
N THR A 74 -3.31 -9.34 25.82
CA THR A 74 -2.56 -8.97 27.03
C THR A 74 -3.36 -9.30 28.28
N VAL A 75 -2.80 -9.07 29.47
CA VAL A 75 -3.53 -9.28 30.73
C VAL A 75 -4.79 -8.39 30.81
N SER A 76 -4.74 -7.17 30.25
CA SER A 76 -5.87 -6.25 30.14
C SER A 76 -6.83 -6.59 29.00
N HIS A 77 -6.40 -7.37 28.01
CA HIS A 77 -7.18 -7.81 26.86
C HIS A 77 -7.01 -9.33 26.66
N PRO A 78 -7.65 -10.16 27.50
CA PRO A 78 -7.28 -11.58 27.63
C PRO A 78 -7.94 -12.52 26.60
N LEU A 79 -8.84 -12.01 25.76
CA LEU A 79 -9.57 -12.80 24.75
C LEU A 79 -9.50 -12.11 23.41
N ILE A 80 -9.29 -12.89 22.35
CA ILE A 80 -9.36 -12.41 20.97
C ILE A 80 -10.77 -11.90 20.64
N ASN A 81 -10.87 -10.78 19.94
CA ASN A 81 -12.14 -10.21 19.47
C ASN A 81 -12.10 -9.90 17.95
N THR A 82 -13.22 -9.41 17.43
CA THR A 82 -13.36 -9.08 16.00
C THR A 82 -12.40 -7.98 15.55
N SER A 83 -12.13 -6.97 16.39
CA SER A 83 -11.19 -5.88 16.03
C SER A 83 -9.75 -6.38 15.88
N ASP A 84 -9.32 -7.36 16.68
CA ASP A 84 -7.96 -7.92 16.56
C ASP A 84 -7.72 -8.56 15.18
N LEU A 85 -8.70 -9.33 14.69
CA LEU A 85 -8.64 -9.94 13.37
C LEU A 85 -8.75 -8.92 12.23
N LEU A 86 -9.55 -7.86 12.41
CA LEU A 86 -9.66 -6.78 11.43
C LEU A 86 -8.33 -6.02 11.29
N GLU A 87 -7.71 -5.64 12.41
CA GLU A 87 -6.42 -4.95 12.40
C GLU A 87 -5.30 -5.84 11.85
N ALA A 88 -5.27 -7.12 12.26
CA ALA A 88 -4.34 -8.09 11.69
C ALA A 88 -4.52 -8.27 10.17
N SER A 89 -5.77 -8.30 9.69
CA SER A 89 -6.08 -8.38 8.27
C SER A 89 -5.60 -7.15 7.51
N LYS A 90 -5.77 -5.95 8.08
CA LYS A 90 -5.25 -4.70 7.50
C LYS A 90 -3.73 -4.76 7.36
N LEU A 91 -3.02 -5.16 8.42
CA LEU A 91 -1.56 -5.30 8.42
C LEU A 91 -1.07 -6.29 7.35
N CYS A 92 -1.73 -7.44 7.21
CA CYS A 92 -1.42 -8.42 6.16
C CYS A 92 -1.66 -7.89 4.73
N ARG A 93 -2.53 -6.89 4.57
CA ARG A 93 -2.96 -6.37 3.26
C ARG A 93 -2.36 -5.00 2.92
N MET A 94 -1.48 -4.46 3.76
CA MET A 94 -0.87 -3.16 3.49
C MET A 94 -0.12 -3.16 2.16
N ASP A 95 -0.47 -2.22 1.28
CA ASP A 95 0.29 -1.99 0.06
C ASP A 95 1.61 -1.28 0.40
N SER A 96 2.71 -2.03 0.30
CA SER A 96 4.06 -1.53 0.55
C SER A 96 4.41 -0.30 -0.29
N LYS A 97 3.94 -0.21 -1.55
CA LYS A 97 4.21 0.95 -2.41
C LYS A 97 3.42 2.17 -1.96
N ALA A 98 2.16 2.00 -1.58
CA ALA A 98 1.35 3.11 -1.05
C ALA A 98 1.98 3.71 0.22
N ASN A 99 2.54 2.86 1.10
CA ASN A 99 3.24 3.32 2.30
C ASN A 99 4.51 4.11 1.98
N ILE A 100 5.29 3.70 0.96
CA ILE A 100 6.48 4.44 0.52
C ILE A 100 6.06 5.83 0.00
N VAL A 101 5.00 5.90 -0.81
CA VAL A 101 4.51 7.17 -1.37
C VAL A 101 4.09 8.17 -0.28
N HIS A 102 3.50 7.68 0.82
CA HIS A 102 3.16 8.52 1.98
C HIS A 102 4.38 9.17 2.66
N GLY A 103 5.57 8.57 2.52
CA GLY A 103 6.82 9.09 3.10
C GLY A 103 7.60 10.07 2.21
N LEU A 104 7.15 10.31 0.98
CA LEU A 104 7.83 11.18 0.02
C LEU A 104 7.70 12.65 0.41
N SER A 105 8.66 13.48 0.01
CA SER A 105 8.52 14.94 0.09
C SER A 105 7.48 15.46 -0.92
N VAL A 106 6.97 16.67 -0.68
CA VAL A 106 6.01 17.31 -1.60
C VAL A 106 6.57 17.45 -3.01
N LEU A 107 7.88 17.75 -3.14
CA LEU A 107 8.54 17.83 -4.45
C LEU A 107 8.51 16.50 -5.18
N GLU A 108 8.90 15.41 -4.53
CA GLU A 108 8.89 14.07 -5.13
C GLU A 108 7.49 13.64 -5.52
N PHE A 109 6.51 13.95 -4.67
CA PHE A 109 5.13 13.65 -4.94
C PHE A 109 4.58 14.47 -6.12
N CYS A 110 4.97 15.73 -6.27
CA CYS A 110 4.69 16.52 -7.48
C CYS A 110 5.31 15.91 -8.74
N LEU A 111 6.51 15.31 -8.65
CA LEU A 111 7.11 14.62 -9.79
C LEU A 111 6.33 13.34 -10.16
N ILE A 112 5.83 12.58 -9.18
CA ILE A 112 4.94 11.44 -9.44
C ILE A 112 3.67 11.90 -10.14
N ILE A 113 3.08 13.03 -9.73
CA ILE A 113 1.89 13.60 -10.40
C ILE A 113 2.22 14.01 -11.84
N ALA A 114 3.37 14.64 -12.09
CA ALA A 114 3.83 14.92 -13.46
C ALA A 114 3.98 13.63 -14.30
N MET A 115 4.54 12.57 -13.73
CA MET A 115 4.67 11.27 -14.42
C MET A 115 3.32 10.62 -14.69
N LYS A 116 2.38 10.68 -13.74
CA LYS A 116 0.99 10.25 -13.93
C LYS A 116 0.36 10.97 -15.13
N HIS A 117 0.49 12.28 -15.18
CA HIS A 117 -0.01 13.11 -16.28
C HIS A 117 0.61 12.74 -17.63
N LEU A 118 1.92 12.51 -17.68
CA LEU A 118 2.59 12.05 -18.89
C LEU A 118 2.08 10.67 -19.33
N ASN A 119 1.91 9.73 -18.39
CA ASN A 119 1.33 8.41 -18.70
C ASN A 119 -0.10 8.52 -19.25
N GLU A 120 -0.92 9.45 -18.73
CA GLU A 120 -2.29 9.66 -19.20
C GLU A 120 -2.32 10.30 -20.60
N VAL A 121 -1.45 11.28 -20.86
CA VAL A 121 -1.38 11.98 -22.16
C VAL A 121 -0.77 11.13 -23.26
N TYR A 122 0.28 10.39 -22.93
CA TYR A 122 1.05 9.58 -23.89
C TYR A 122 0.72 8.08 -23.79
N GLU A 123 -0.45 7.73 -23.25
CA GLU A 123 -0.98 6.36 -23.22
C GLU A 123 0.01 5.30 -22.65
N GLY A 124 0.78 5.69 -21.63
CA GLY A 124 1.73 4.81 -20.93
C GLY A 124 3.10 4.65 -21.59
N GLU A 125 3.41 5.44 -22.63
CA GLU A 125 4.75 5.54 -23.20
C GLU A 125 5.77 6.07 -22.15
N PRO A 126 7.06 5.66 -22.25
CA PRO A 126 8.09 6.14 -21.35
C PRO A 126 8.34 7.64 -21.42
N PHE A 127 8.88 8.15 -20.33
CA PHE A 127 9.30 9.55 -20.20
C PHE A 127 10.75 9.64 -19.73
N ASN A 128 11.42 10.74 -20.01
CA ASN A 128 12.71 11.08 -19.41
C ASN A 128 12.57 12.23 -18.41
N PHE A 129 13.65 12.56 -17.71
CA PHE A 129 13.65 13.64 -16.70
C PHE A 129 13.24 14.99 -17.30
N GLN A 130 13.66 15.31 -18.53
CA GLN A 130 13.33 16.59 -19.15
C GLN A 130 11.83 16.75 -19.38
N MET A 131 11.13 15.68 -19.79
CA MET A 131 9.67 15.69 -19.95
C MET A 131 8.96 15.92 -18.61
N VAL A 132 9.38 15.19 -17.56
CA VAL A 132 8.83 15.33 -16.20
C VAL A 132 9.09 16.72 -15.65
N TYR A 133 10.30 17.25 -15.80
CA TYR A 133 10.67 18.59 -15.37
C TYR A 133 9.83 19.65 -16.10
N ASN A 134 9.64 19.52 -17.40
CA ASN A 134 8.81 20.45 -18.17
C ASN A 134 7.35 20.44 -17.69
N GLU A 135 6.78 19.26 -17.42
CA GLU A 135 5.41 19.14 -16.91
C GLU A 135 5.27 19.73 -15.49
N PHE A 136 6.25 19.47 -14.63
CA PHE A 136 6.34 20.11 -13.31
C PHE A 136 6.46 21.64 -13.42
N GLN A 137 7.26 22.16 -14.34
CA GLN A 137 7.40 23.59 -14.56
C GLN A 137 6.10 24.25 -15.02
N LYS A 138 5.25 23.57 -15.82
CA LYS A 138 3.92 24.08 -16.16
C LYS A 138 3.05 24.28 -14.92
N PHE A 139 3.15 23.38 -13.93
CA PHE A 139 2.47 23.55 -12.64
C PHE A 139 2.99 24.76 -11.86
N VAL A 140 4.32 24.87 -11.74
CA VAL A 140 4.99 25.96 -11.01
C VAL A 140 4.67 27.33 -11.61
N GLN A 141 4.73 27.47 -12.94
CA GLN A 141 4.52 28.75 -13.64
C GLN A 141 3.06 29.25 -13.56
N ARG A 142 2.09 28.33 -13.47
CA ARG A 142 0.67 28.70 -13.31
C ARG A 142 0.35 29.27 -11.93
N LYS A 143 1.19 28.99 -10.93
CA LYS A 143 1.03 29.49 -9.55
C LYS A 143 2.05 30.60 -9.31
N ALA A 144 1.61 31.85 -9.46
CA ALA A 144 2.44 33.07 -9.39
C ALA A 144 3.22 33.28 -8.06
N HIS A 145 3.09 32.39 -7.08
CA HIS A 145 3.75 32.40 -5.78
C HIS A 145 4.39 31.03 -5.51
N SER A 146 5.48 30.70 -6.19
CA SER A 146 5.98 29.32 -6.19
C SER A 146 6.97 29.06 -5.05
N VAL A 147 6.43 28.67 -3.89
CA VAL A 147 7.16 27.91 -2.84
C VAL A 147 7.82 26.66 -3.44
N TYR A 148 7.37 26.22 -4.61
CA TYR A 148 7.86 25.07 -5.36
C TYR A 148 8.89 25.40 -6.45
N ASN A 149 9.41 26.64 -6.54
CA ASN A 149 10.43 26.99 -7.51
C ASN A 149 11.82 26.47 -7.10
N PHE A 150 12.01 25.17 -7.26
CA PHE A 150 13.29 24.51 -6.98
C PHE A 150 14.21 24.59 -8.18
N GLU A 151 15.51 24.75 -7.91
CA GLU A 151 16.53 24.67 -8.95
C GLU A 151 16.56 23.27 -9.60
N LYS A 152 16.83 23.20 -10.92
CA LYS A 152 16.88 21.95 -11.68
C LYS A 152 17.72 20.84 -11.00
N PRO A 153 18.90 21.10 -10.40
CA PRO A 153 19.66 20.06 -9.68
C PRO A 153 18.93 19.48 -8.46
N VAL A 154 18.11 20.27 -7.75
CA VAL A 154 17.31 19.80 -6.62
C VAL A 154 16.19 18.89 -7.11
N VAL A 155 15.54 19.26 -8.21
CA VAL A 155 14.51 18.43 -8.84
C VAL A 155 15.10 17.13 -9.39
N MET A 156 16.31 17.19 -9.97
CA MET A 156 17.04 16.01 -10.42
C MET A 156 17.35 15.07 -9.25
N LYS A 157 17.80 15.60 -8.11
CA LYS A 157 18.04 14.80 -6.90
C LYS A 157 16.78 14.10 -6.40
N ALA A 158 15.62 14.76 -6.43
CA ALA A 158 14.34 14.16 -6.10
C ALA A 158 13.96 13.04 -7.08
N PHE A 159 14.19 13.24 -8.38
CA PHE A 159 13.98 12.21 -9.40
C PHE A 159 14.89 10.99 -9.21
N GLU A 160 16.17 11.20 -8.92
CA GLU A 160 17.12 10.12 -8.61
C GLU A 160 16.72 9.36 -7.34
N HIS A 161 16.17 10.04 -6.33
CA HIS A 161 15.67 9.39 -5.13
C HIS A 161 14.44 8.51 -5.41
N LEU A 162 13.50 8.98 -6.26
CA LEU A 162 12.38 8.16 -6.73
C LEU A 162 12.85 6.89 -7.46
N GLN A 163 13.94 6.97 -8.22
CA GLN A 163 14.57 5.81 -8.85
C GLN A 163 15.20 4.87 -7.81
N GLN A 164 15.88 5.42 -6.79
CA GLN A 164 16.48 4.64 -5.71
C GLN A 164 15.43 3.86 -4.90
N LEU A 165 14.22 4.41 -4.77
CA LEU A 165 13.07 3.77 -4.13
C LEU A 165 12.33 2.77 -5.04
N GLU A 166 12.81 2.54 -6.27
CA GLU A 166 12.17 1.69 -7.28
C GLU A 166 10.72 2.08 -7.59
N LEU A 167 10.39 3.37 -7.44
CA LEU A 167 9.09 3.92 -7.88
C LEU A 167 9.10 4.25 -9.38
N ILE A 168 10.30 4.45 -9.93
CA ILE A 168 10.55 4.54 -11.37
C ILE A 168 11.73 3.64 -11.75
N LYS A 169 11.72 3.13 -12.98
CA LYS A 169 12.79 2.24 -13.48
C LYS A 169 13.14 2.57 -14.93
N PRO A 170 14.42 2.51 -15.33
CA PRO A 170 14.80 2.67 -16.72
C PRO A 170 14.28 1.50 -17.58
N ILE A 171 13.86 1.78 -18.81
CA ILE A 171 13.42 0.75 -19.76
C ILE A 171 14.59 -0.11 -20.24
N GLU A 172 15.75 0.51 -20.42
CA GLU A 172 16.99 -0.16 -20.82
C GLU A 172 18.00 -0.13 -19.66
N GLY A 173 18.91 -1.11 -19.62
CA GLY A 173 20.04 -1.05 -18.69
C GLY A 173 20.87 0.21 -18.96
N PRO A 174 21.54 0.81 -17.96
CA PRO A 174 22.31 2.02 -18.17
C PRO A 174 23.39 1.77 -19.23
N SER A 175 23.19 2.31 -20.43
CA SER A 175 24.25 2.34 -21.42
C SER A 175 25.29 3.35 -20.94
N VAL A 176 26.57 3.03 -21.11
CA VAL A 176 27.71 3.87 -20.66
C VAL A 176 27.70 5.26 -21.33
N CYS A 177 26.84 5.47 -22.35
CA CYS A 177 26.85 6.63 -23.22
C CYS A 177 25.65 7.58 -23.07
N ALA A 178 24.59 7.21 -22.32
CA ALA A 178 23.41 8.06 -22.19
C ALA A 178 23.52 9.01 -20.99
N GLN A 179 23.32 10.31 -21.22
CA GLN A 179 23.22 11.27 -20.12
C GLN A 179 21.96 10.98 -19.30
N ARG A 180 22.09 11.06 -17.97
CA ARG A 180 21.04 10.66 -17.01
C ARG A 180 19.69 11.32 -17.26
N GLU A 181 19.68 12.58 -17.70
CA GLU A 181 18.47 13.37 -17.94
C GLU A 181 17.63 12.86 -19.13
N TYR A 182 18.22 12.11 -20.05
CA TYR A 182 17.58 11.62 -21.28
C TYR A 182 17.28 10.12 -21.24
N LEU A 183 17.60 9.43 -20.14
CA LEU A 183 17.24 8.03 -19.96
C LEU A 183 15.71 7.90 -19.90
N LEU A 184 15.18 6.96 -20.69
CA LEU A 184 13.77 6.62 -20.69
C LEU A 184 13.43 5.77 -19.47
N MET A 185 12.44 6.23 -18.73
CA MET A 185 11.98 5.67 -17.47
C MET A 185 10.50 5.31 -17.56
N LYS A 186 10.09 4.37 -16.71
CA LYS A 186 8.70 3.95 -16.53
C LYS A 186 8.30 4.10 -15.07
N LEU A 187 7.10 4.63 -14.83
CA LEU A 187 6.48 4.69 -13.51
C LEU A 187 6.01 3.30 -13.08
N LEU A 188 6.33 2.91 -11.85
CA LEU A 188 5.96 1.61 -11.26
C LEU A 188 4.83 1.72 -10.24
N LEU A 189 4.03 2.78 -10.34
CA LEU A 189 2.81 3.02 -9.58
C LEU A 189 1.62 3.08 -10.54
N ASP A 190 0.50 2.48 -10.13
CA ASP A 190 -0.77 2.66 -10.84
C ASP A 190 -1.51 3.94 -10.35
N ASN A 191 -2.51 4.35 -11.12
CA ASN A 191 -3.27 5.56 -10.81
C ASN A 191 -4.02 5.46 -9.47
N ASN A 192 -4.51 4.28 -9.10
CA ASN A 192 -5.24 4.10 -7.85
C ASN A 192 -4.28 4.28 -6.66
N GLN A 193 -3.08 3.69 -6.71
CA GLN A 193 -2.05 3.86 -5.69
C GLN A 193 -1.68 5.33 -5.47
N ILE A 194 -1.57 6.11 -6.56
CA ILE A 194 -1.24 7.54 -6.49
C ILE A 194 -2.40 8.33 -5.89
N MET A 195 -3.64 8.05 -6.33
CA MET A 195 -4.83 8.77 -5.85
C MET A 195 -5.18 8.40 -4.40
N ASP A 196 -5.01 7.15 -4.00
CA ASP A 196 -5.20 6.70 -2.61
C ASP A 196 -4.15 7.34 -1.71
N ALA A 197 -2.88 7.36 -2.14
CA ALA A 197 -1.81 8.03 -1.40
C ALA A 197 -2.06 9.54 -1.26
N LEU A 198 -2.60 10.21 -2.29
CA LEU A 198 -2.98 11.62 -2.26
C LEU A 198 -4.01 11.94 -1.16
N GLN A 199 -4.95 11.03 -0.91
CA GLN A 199 -6.00 11.22 0.10
C GLN A 199 -5.43 11.21 1.52
N VAL A 200 -4.45 10.34 1.78
CA VAL A 200 -3.86 10.14 3.11
C VAL A 200 -2.57 10.94 3.33
N TYR A 201 -2.03 11.62 2.31
CA TYR A 201 -0.77 12.37 2.41
C TYR A 201 -0.85 13.50 3.46
N PRO A 202 0.01 13.52 4.49
CA PRO A 202 -0.06 14.48 5.59
C PRO A 202 0.18 15.90 5.11
N ASN A 203 -0.70 16.84 5.49
CA ASN A 203 -0.58 18.26 5.14
C ASN A 203 -0.36 18.53 3.64
N CYS A 204 -0.89 17.67 2.75
CA CYS A 204 -0.75 17.84 1.32
C CYS A 204 -1.34 19.20 0.87
N PRO A 205 -0.54 20.08 0.24
CA PRO A 205 -1.01 21.38 -0.22
C PRO A 205 -2.21 21.27 -1.16
N THR A 206 -3.17 22.17 -1.00
CA THR A 206 -4.45 22.10 -1.74
C THR A 206 -4.26 22.23 -3.25
N ASP A 207 -3.31 23.02 -3.68
CA ASP A 207 -2.96 23.21 -5.09
C ASP A 207 -2.36 21.96 -5.72
N VAL A 208 -1.55 21.19 -4.98
CA VAL A 208 -1.05 19.88 -5.40
C VAL A 208 -2.20 18.89 -5.56
N LYS A 209 -3.15 18.84 -4.61
CA LYS A 209 -4.35 18.00 -4.72
C LYS A 209 -5.18 18.35 -5.95
N GLN A 210 -5.44 19.64 -6.16
CA GLN A 210 -6.18 20.12 -7.32
C GLN A 210 -5.50 19.73 -8.62
N TRP A 211 -4.17 19.91 -8.70
CA TRP A 211 -3.40 19.55 -9.88
C TRP A 211 -3.46 18.06 -10.18
N ALA A 212 -3.32 17.19 -9.17
CA ALA A 212 -3.42 15.73 -9.35
C ALA A 212 -4.79 15.24 -9.84
N THR A 213 -5.87 15.89 -9.40
CA THR A 213 -7.25 15.59 -9.83
C THR A 213 -7.63 16.22 -11.15
N SER A 214 -6.85 17.19 -11.63
CA SER A 214 -7.11 17.83 -12.90
C SER A 214 -6.71 16.86 -14.01
N SER A 215 -7.68 16.17 -14.61
CA SER A 215 -7.46 15.60 -15.94
C SER A 215 -7.02 16.74 -16.83
N LEU A 216 -5.99 16.52 -17.66
CA LEU A 216 -5.43 17.48 -18.61
C LEU A 216 -6.46 17.86 -19.69
N SER A 217 -7.56 18.47 -19.29
CA SER A 217 -8.58 19.08 -20.12
C SER A 217 -8.18 20.52 -20.45
N TRP A 218 -6.91 20.74 -20.81
CA TRP A 218 -6.38 22.05 -21.19
C TRP A 218 -5.19 21.92 -22.16
N LEU A 219 -5.34 21.08 -23.19
CA LEU A 219 -4.75 21.35 -24.50
C LEU A 219 -5.71 22.30 -25.26
#